data_AF-V6JFH0-F1
#
_entry.id   AF-V6JFH0-F1
#
_cell.length_a   1.000
_cell.length_b   1.000
_cell.length_c   1.000
_cell.angle_alpha   90.00
_cell.angle_beta   90.00
_cell.angle_gamma   90.00
#
_symmetry.space_group_name_H-M   'P 1'
#
loop_
_entity.id
_entity.type
_entity.pdbx_description
1 polymer ?
#
loop_
_entity_poly.entity_id
_entity_poly.type
_entity_poly.pdbx_seq_one_letter_code
_entity_poly.pdbx_strand_id
1 'polypeptide(L)'
;MRRVADPEVGRNYHSGSILLPDGRVLAFGGDSLFADKTKSRPGRFEQRLEIYTSPYLYRNSRPALAGGHSTISLGATATFRTPDASAIKTARLIHPSSTTHVTESSSAPSPWV
;
A
#
# COMPACT_ATOMS: atom_id res chain seq x y z
N MET A 1 -13.70 -12.47 -1.56
CA MET A 1 -12.29 -12.09 -1.76
C MET A 1 -11.77 -12.75 -3.03
N ARG A 2 -10.85 -12.13 -3.77
CA ARG A 2 -10.25 -12.72 -4.99
C ARG A 2 -8.79 -13.07 -4.69
N ARG A 3 -8.38 -14.33 -4.94
CA ARG A 3 -6.97 -14.74 -4.86
C ARG A 3 -6.15 -14.01 -5.93
N VAL A 4 -4.92 -13.64 -5.58
CA VAL A 4 -3.95 -12.99 -6.48
C VAL A 4 -2.63 -13.79 -6.44
N ALA A 5 -1.55 -13.27 -7.03
CA ALA A 5 -0.24 -13.90 -6.96
C ALA A 5 0.17 -14.16 -5.50
N ASP A 6 0.79 -15.31 -5.26
CA ASP A 6 1.35 -15.66 -3.96
C ASP A 6 2.61 -14.82 -3.68
N PRO A 7 2.86 -14.38 -2.43
CA PRO A 7 4.10 -13.70 -2.06
C PRO A 7 5.28 -14.68 -2.08
N GLU A 8 6.48 -14.19 -2.42
CA GLU A 8 7.70 -15.00 -2.47
C GLU A 8 8.34 -15.12 -1.07
N VAL A 9 8.09 -14.15 -0.19
CA VAL A 9 8.60 -14.14 1.19
C VAL A 9 7.46 -14.28 2.20
N GLY A 10 7.58 -15.30 3.06
CA GLY A 10 6.67 -15.49 4.19
C GLY A 10 6.84 -14.37 5.23
N ARG A 11 5.73 -13.80 5.70
CA ARG A 11 5.72 -12.74 6.70
C ARG A 11 4.87 -13.13 7.91
N ASN A 12 5.39 -12.86 9.11
CA ASN A 12 4.76 -13.19 10.39
C ASN A 12 4.92 -12.03 11.39
N TYR A 13 5.33 -12.30 12.63
CA TYR A 13 5.56 -11.27 13.64
C TYR A 13 6.55 -10.20 13.16
N HIS A 14 6.42 -8.95 13.64
CA HIS A 14 7.20 -7.79 13.18
C HIS A 14 7.19 -7.54 11.66
N SER A 15 6.13 -7.96 10.94
CA SER A 15 5.92 -7.59 9.55
C SER A 15 4.90 -6.45 9.39
N GLY A 16 4.90 -5.85 8.20
CA GLY A 16 3.97 -4.80 7.82
C GLY A 16 3.89 -4.60 6.31
N SER A 17 2.97 -3.74 5.89
CA SER A 17 2.81 -3.34 4.49
C SER A 17 2.39 -1.87 4.36
N ILE A 18 2.90 -1.18 3.34
CA ILE A 18 2.59 0.23 3.06
C ILE A 18 2.17 0.39 1.59
N LEU A 19 1.11 1.17 1.34
CA LEU A 19 0.73 1.60 0.00
C LEU A 19 1.69 2.69 -0.50
N LEU A 20 2.26 2.50 -1.69
CA LEU A 20 3.15 3.46 -2.33
C LEU A 20 2.38 4.45 -3.21
N PRO A 21 2.91 5.67 -3.47
CA PRO A 21 2.24 6.69 -4.30
C PRO A 21 1.94 6.23 -5.74
N ASP A 22 2.71 5.27 -6.26
CA ASP A 22 2.48 4.69 -7.58
C ASP A 22 1.45 3.53 -7.57
N GLY A 23 0.83 3.25 -6.44
CA GLY A 23 -0.22 2.24 -6.30
C GLY A 23 0.29 0.82 -6.03
N ARG A 24 1.61 0.59 -6.02
CA ARG A 24 2.18 -0.68 -5.57
C ARG A 24 2.15 -0.78 -4.04
N VAL A 25 2.33 -1.99 -3.50
CA VAL A 25 2.36 -2.22 -2.05
C VAL A 25 3.74 -2.75 -1.67
N LEU A 26 4.42 -2.06 -0.76
CA LEU A 26 5.64 -2.55 -0.13
C LEU A 26 5.26 -3.49 1.02
N ALA A 27 5.82 -4.69 1.06
CA ALA A 27 5.76 -5.61 2.19
C ALA A 27 7.17 -5.76 2.79
N PHE A 28 7.25 -5.75 4.13
CA PHE A 28 8.52 -5.74 4.84
C PHE A 28 8.44 -6.49 6.19
N GLY A 29 9.61 -6.82 6.73
CA GLY A 29 9.77 -7.46 8.03
C GLY A 29 9.32 -8.92 8.08
N GLY A 30 9.40 -9.47 9.29
CA GLY A 30 9.23 -10.88 9.60
C GLY A 30 10.27 -11.31 10.63
N ASP A 31 9.82 -11.87 11.75
CA ASP A 31 10.68 -12.22 12.89
C ASP A 31 10.25 -13.57 13.46
N SER A 32 10.55 -14.61 12.69
CA SER A 32 10.26 -15.98 13.09
C SER A 32 11.07 -16.33 14.33
N LEU A 33 10.43 -16.94 15.33
CA LEU A 33 11.15 -17.39 16.53
C LEU A 33 12.18 -18.49 16.23
N PHE A 34 11.91 -19.35 15.23
CA PHE A 34 12.76 -20.48 14.86
C PHE A 34 13.06 -20.50 13.36
N ALA A 35 14.27 -20.96 13.00
CA ALA A 35 14.71 -21.10 11.60
C ALA A 35 14.35 -22.46 10.97
N ASP A 36 13.84 -23.41 11.77
CA ASP A 36 13.51 -24.76 11.34
C ASP A 36 12.22 -25.27 11.99
N LYS A 37 11.56 -26.21 11.30
CA LYS A 37 10.29 -26.82 11.74
C LYS A 37 10.41 -27.56 13.08
N THR A 38 11.60 -28.10 13.38
CA THR A 38 11.90 -28.78 14.65
C THR A 38 12.18 -27.83 15.81
N LYS A 39 12.17 -26.50 15.57
CA LYS A 39 12.38 -25.46 16.59
C LYS A 39 13.72 -25.58 17.32
N SER A 40 14.74 -26.10 16.64
CA SER A 40 16.05 -26.38 17.21
C SER A 40 17.01 -25.20 17.11
N ARG A 41 16.80 -24.27 16.15
CA ARG A 41 17.65 -23.11 15.94
C ARG A 41 16.85 -21.81 16.01
N PRO A 42 17.43 -20.74 16.58
CA PRO A 42 16.80 -19.42 16.59
C PRO A 42 16.58 -18.93 15.16
N GLY A 43 15.46 -18.23 14.95
CA GLY A 43 15.19 -17.58 13.68
C GLY A 43 16.12 -16.40 13.40
N ARG A 44 15.98 -15.86 12.19
CA ARG A 44 16.66 -14.64 11.75
C ARG A 44 15.61 -13.68 11.23
N PHE A 45 15.81 -12.40 11.50
CA PHE A 45 14.95 -11.35 11.01
C PHE A 45 14.98 -11.30 9.48
N GLU A 46 13.82 -11.19 8.86
CA GLU A 46 13.64 -11.10 7.41
C GLU A 46 13.88 -9.65 6.95
N GLN A 47 15.03 -9.42 6.31
CA GLN A 47 15.45 -8.10 5.85
C GLN A 47 15.02 -7.79 4.42
N ARG A 48 14.51 -8.77 3.67
CA ARG A 48 14.06 -8.55 2.29
C ARG A 48 12.76 -7.76 2.25
N LEU A 49 12.73 -6.85 1.28
CA LEU A 49 11.55 -6.09 0.89
C LEU A 49 10.94 -6.71 -0.36
N GLU A 50 9.61 -6.70 -0.44
CA GLU A 50 8.90 -7.06 -1.68
C GLU A 50 7.96 -5.94 -2.09
N ILE A 51 7.86 -5.72 -3.40
CA ILE A 51 6.89 -4.78 -3.96
C ILE A 51 5.86 -5.58 -4.75
N TYR A 52 4.64 -5.61 -4.25
CA TYR A 52 3.51 -6.19 -4.95
C TYR A 52 2.92 -5.17 -5.94
N THR A 53 2.89 -5.56 -7.21
CA THR A 53 2.24 -4.80 -8.28
C THR A 53 0.84 -5.37 -8.51
N SER A 54 -0.18 -4.60 -8.15
CA SER A 54 -1.58 -5.05 -8.20
C SER A 54 -2.09 -5.24 -9.64
N PRO A 55 -3.04 -6.15 -9.91
CA PRO A 55 -3.58 -6.41 -11.24
C PRO A 55 -4.06 -5.18 -12.03
N TYR A 56 -4.47 -4.11 -11.35
CA TYR A 56 -4.92 -2.90 -12.05
C TYR A 56 -3.77 -2.14 -12.75
N LEU A 57 -2.53 -2.34 -12.31
CA LEU A 57 -1.33 -1.76 -12.94
C LEU A 57 -0.87 -2.53 -14.19
N TYR A 58 -1.44 -3.70 -14.46
CA TYR A 58 -1.21 -4.50 -15.67
C TYR A 58 -2.35 -4.36 -16.70
N ARG A 59 -3.19 -3.33 -16.57
CA ARG A 59 -4.29 -3.05 -17.50
C ARG A 59 -3.89 -1.91 -18.45
N ASN A 60 -4.89 -1.18 -18.93
CA ASN A 60 -4.74 0.03 -19.75
C ASN A 60 -3.91 1.11 -19.05
N SER A 61 -3.62 2.19 -19.78
CA SER A 61 -2.95 3.37 -19.23
C SER A 61 -3.63 3.91 -17.97
N ARG A 62 -2.81 4.42 -17.06
CA ARG A 62 -3.27 5.09 -15.84
C ARG A 62 -3.61 6.54 -16.18
N PRO A 63 -4.69 7.09 -15.60
CA PRO A 63 -4.96 8.52 -15.72
C PRO A 63 -3.77 9.35 -15.24
N ALA A 64 -3.33 10.30 -16.05
CA ALA A 64 -2.29 11.23 -15.64
C ALA A 64 -2.90 12.33 -14.78
N LEU A 65 -2.30 12.66 -13.63
CA LEU A 65 -2.74 13.77 -12.78
C LEU A 65 -1.60 14.77 -12.67
N ALA A 66 -1.87 16.04 -12.98
CA ALA A 66 -0.86 17.11 -12.93
C ALA A 66 -1.42 18.37 -12.26
N GLY A 67 -0.52 19.10 -11.59
CA GLY A 67 -0.84 20.33 -10.86
C GLY A 67 -1.76 20.09 -9.66
N GLY A 68 -2.47 21.13 -9.24
CA GLY A 68 -3.41 21.11 -8.13
C GLY A 68 -2.95 21.88 -6.90
N HIS A 69 -3.77 21.84 -5.86
CA HIS A 69 -3.51 22.53 -4.60
C HIS A 69 -2.58 21.70 -3.70
N SER A 70 -1.60 22.34 -3.07
CA SER A 70 -0.73 21.72 -2.07
C SER A 70 -1.37 21.62 -0.68
N THR A 71 -2.41 22.40 -0.43
CA THR A 71 -3.14 22.45 0.84
C THR A 71 -4.61 22.74 0.56
N ILE A 72 -5.49 21.96 1.18
CA ILE A 72 -6.93 22.03 1.00
C ILE A 72 -7.56 21.98 2.39
N SER A 73 -8.35 22.99 2.74
CA SER A 73 -9.12 22.99 3.98
C SER A 73 -10.25 21.96 3.93
N LEU A 74 -10.63 21.41 5.08
CA LEU A 74 -11.80 20.53 5.16
C LEU A 74 -13.05 21.23 4.62
N GLY A 75 -13.83 20.53 3.80
CA GLY A 75 -15.02 21.06 3.14
C GLY A 75 -14.77 21.96 1.92
N ALA A 76 -13.50 22.27 1.60
CA ALA A 76 -13.17 23.03 0.40
C ALA A 76 -13.12 22.14 -0.84
N THR A 77 -13.35 22.75 -2.00
CA THR A 77 -13.19 22.11 -3.31
C THR A 77 -11.76 22.33 -3.83
N ALA A 78 -11.16 21.28 -4.39
CA ALA A 78 -9.88 21.36 -5.08
C ALA A 78 -10.01 20.89 -6.53
N THR A 79 -9.32 21.57 -7.44
CA THR A 79 -9.32 21.23 -8.87
C THR A 79 -7.94 20.74 -9.30
N PHE A 80 -7.93 19.60 -10.00
CA PHE A 80 -6.73 18.99 -10.57
C PHE A 80 -6.90 18.87 -12.08
N ARG A 81 -5.83 19.09 -12.85
CA ARG A 81 -5.89 19.00 -14.32
C ARG A 81 -5.43 17.62 -14.77
N THR A 82 -6.16 17.06 -15.73
CA THR A 82 -5.86 15.78 -16.35
C THR A 82 -6.44 15.74 -17.77
N PRO A 83 -5.72 15.16 -18.75
CA PRO A 83 -6.29 14.90 -20.07
C PRO A 83 -7.41 13.84 -20.04
N ASP A 84 -7.47 13.03 -18.97
CA ASP A 84 -8.37 11.89 -18.83
C ASP A 84 -9.66 12.23 -18.05
N ALA A 85 -10.00 13.51 -17.89
CA ALA A 85 -11.03 13.99 -16.97
C ALA A 85 -12.40 13.32 -17.17
N SER A 86 -12.82 13.12 -18.42
CA SER A 86 -14.10 12.48 -18.76
C SER A 86 -14.14 10.97 -18.42
N ALA A 87 -12.99 10.33 -18.28
CA ALA A 87 -12.85 8.92 -17.93
C ALA A 87 -12.79 8.66 -16.42
N ILE A 88 -12.52 9.69 -15.60
CA ILE A 88 -12.47 9.56 -14.14
C ILE A 88 -13.86 9.25 -13.59
N LYS A 89 -13.97 8.16 -12.81
CA LYS A 89 -15.22 7.76 -12.12
C LYS A 89 -15.17 7.94 -10.62
N THR A 90 -13.98 7.89 -10.03
CA THR A 90 -13.78 8.00 -8.59
C THR A 90 -12.47 8.71 -8.29
N ALA A 91 -12.43 9.41 -7.16
CA ALA A 91 -11.23 9.98 -6.57
C ALA A 91 -11.17 9.58 -5.10
N ARG A 92 -9.97 9.34 -4.55
CA ARG A 92 -9.80 8.98 -3.14
C ARG A 92 -8.61 9.73 -2.58
N LEU A 93 -8.79 10.32 -1.41
CA LEU A 93 -7.68 10.83 -0.60
C LEU A 93 -7.30 9.75 0.41
N ILE A 94 -6.08 9.24 0.29
CA ILE A 94 -5.55 8.16 1.14
C ILE A 94 -4.43 8.73 1.98
N HIS A 95 -4.54 8.60 3.30
CA HIS A 95 -3.47 9.01 4.20
C HIS A 95 -2.30 8.02 4.10
N PRO A 96 -1.02 8.47 4.12
CA PRO A 96 0.12 7.58 4.17
C PRO A 96 0.07 6.67 5.40
N SER A 97 0.34 5.38 5.20
CA SER A 97 0.28 4.37 6.27
C SER A 97 1.43 4.52 7.26
N SER A 98 1.14 4.21 8.52
CA SER A 98 2.15 4.04 9.59
C SER A 98 1.87 2.71 10.29
N THR A 99 2.66 1.68 9.99
CA THR A 99 2.38 0.31 10.44
C THR A 99 3.52 -0.31 11.24
N THR A 100 3.16 -0.97 12.34
CA THR A 100 4.03 -1.81 13.15
C THR A 100 3.20 -2.82 13.95
N HIS A 101 3.74 -4.00 14.24
CA HIS A 101 3.07 -5.02 15.07
C HIS A 101 1.62 -5.32 14.64
N VAL A 102 1.39 -5.45 13.33
CA VAL A 102 0.04 -5.71 12.74
C VAL A 102 -0.97 -4.58 13.03
N THR A 103 -0.49 -3.43 13.49
CA THR A 103 -1.29 -2.23 13.77
C THR A 103 -0.95 -1.18 12.71
N GLU A 104 -1.97 -0.50 12.22
CA GLU A 104 -1.86 0.65 11.32
C GLU A 104 -2.49 1.83 12.04
N SER A 105 -1.69 2.85 12.34
CA SER A 105 -2.08 3.96 13.22
C SER A 105 -2.44 5.24 12.47
N SER A 106 -2.28 5.27 11.14
CA SER A 106 -2.73 6.40 10.37
C SER A 106 -4.25 6.42 10.26
N SER A 107 -4.83 7.61 10.04
CA SER A 107 -6.28 7.73 9.90
C SER A 107 -6.74 7.01 8.64
N ALA A 108 -7.83 6.24 8.77
CA ALA A 108 -8.43 5.52 7.66
C ALA A 108 -8.75 6.47 6.48
N PRO A 109 -8.72 5.98 5.22
CA PRO A 109 -9.09 6.78 4.07
C PRO A 109 -10.48 7.40 4.29
N SER A 110 -10.58 8.72 4.12
CA SER A 110 -11.86 9.43 4.23
C SER A 110 -12.83 8.84 3.19
N PRO A 111 -14.02 8.38 3.58
CA PRO A 111 -14.99 7.83 2.63
C PRO A 111 -15.61 8.89 1.70
N TRP A 112 -15.23 10.17 1.86
CA TRP A 112 -15.83 11.29 1.14
C TRP A 112 -14.84 11.94 0.17
N VAL A 113 -14.90 11.47 -1.09
CA VAL A 113 -14.81 12.27 -2.34
C VAL A 113 -15.68 11.59 -3.41
#